data_AF-A0A1F5URW7-F1
#
_entry.id   AF-A0A1F5URW7-F1
#
_cell.length_a   1.000
_cell.length_b   1.000
_cell.length_c   1.000
_cell.angle_alpha   90.00
_cell.angle_beta   90.00
_cell.angle_gamma   90.00
#
_symmetry.space_group_name_H-M   'P 1'
#
loop_
_entity.id
_entity.type
_entity.pdbx_description
1 polymer ?
#
loop_
_entity_poly.entity_id
_entity_poly.type
_entity_poly.pdbx_seq_one_letter_code
_entity_poly.pdbx_strand_id
1 'polypeptide(L)'
;MRLKYLVFAVIWIAVALWMGQELFAEETAVIIGLKNPEGLSAQSIAQALGTKIQEQDGQIMRTYHLIDALAAHLSEEALRELSKDPSVRYIVPDGIVFTPERLESSPELSTSELELTAIPVELYSWGVKRVKAPVVHRSAPPIDTSASIHPGTWGMILALGLVGTLSVLRKNSQKFSLFLLLLVSTIGALGGCTMVVVLPHPGILGEGIEVALLDTGVDLRHPDLRTNVLGGIDLVNDDDDPQDDNGHGTGVAGILAAAENGQGLVGVAPKTGIWVVKMLGENEQGSISDLIQGIEWAAERGVKIISMSLGTTEDNAALHEAIRAAERAGILLVAAAGNKGSQVLFPAAYPEVIAVAASDKNDQHAWFSNMGPEVELTAPGTDLLSTGLKGQYQSVNGTSFSVPHVTGVAALLFSSGVSDSQEVRRRLDQTAEDLGLAMTAQGYGLVDAERAVLGRQ
;
A
#
# COMPACT_ATOMS: atom_id res chain seq x y z
N MET A 1 -46.34 -14.42 56.88
CA MET A 1 -45.81 -13.47 55.87
C MET A 1 -44.36 -13.75 55.46
N ARG A 2 -43.46 -14.27 56.33
CA ARG A 2 -42.02 -14.41 56.02
C ARG A 2 -41.60 -15.59 55.10
N LEU A 3 -42.40 -16.66 54.98
CA LEU A 3 -42.02 -17.83 54.17
C LEU A 3 -42.22 -17.63 52.65
N LYS A 4 -43.22 -16.84 52.23
CA LYS A 4 -43.49 -16.56 50.81
C LYS A 4 -42.41 -15.70 50.15
N TYR A 5 -41.82 -14.75 50.89
CA TYR A 5 -40.72 -13.92 50.41
C TYR A 5 -39.40 -14.70 50.27
N LEU A 6 -39.17 -15.70 51.13
CA LEU A 6 -37.97 -16.54 51.04
C LEU A 6 -38.01 -17.44 49.79
N VAL A 7 -39.17 -18.02 49.47
CA VAL A 7 -39.34 -18.84 48.25
C VAL A 7 -39.19 -17.98 46.99
N PHE A 8 -39.77 -16.78 46.97
CA PHE A 8 -39.59 -15.85 45.84
C PHE A 8 -38.12 -15.42 45.68
N ALA A 9 -37.40 -15.15 46.76
CA ALA A 9 -35.98 -14.78 46.71
C ALA A 9 -35.10 -15.93 46.20
N VAL A 10 -35.36 -17.17 46.62
CA VAL A 10 -34.61 -18.34 46.14
C VAL A 10 -34.88 -18.62 44.67
N ILE A 11 -36.13 -18.45 44.20
CA ILE A 11 -36.47 -18.58 42.77
C ILE A 11 -35.78 -17.48 41.95
N TRP A 12 -35.77 -16.23 42.42
CA TRP A 12 -35.08 -15.14 41.72
C TRP A 12 -33.56 -15.30 41.70
N ILE A 13 -32.95 -15.84 42.76
CA ILE A 13 -31.52 -16.16 42.79
C ILE A 13 -31.22 -17.33 41.86
N ALA A 14 -32.07 -18.37 41.83
CA ALA A 14 -31.91 -19.49 40.90
C ALA A 14 -32.12 -19.06 39.44
N VAL A 15 -33.07 -18.17 39.16
CA VAL A 15 -33.29 -17.57 37.83
C VAL A 15 -32.15 -16.64 37.45
N ALA A 16 -31.61 -15.84 38.39
CA ALA A 16 -30.45 -14.98 38.12
C ALA A 16 -29.15 -15.78 37.96
N LEU A 17 -29.00 -16.93 38.63
CA LEU A 17 -27.88 -17.86 38.44
C LEU A 17 -28.05 -18.66 37.14
N TRP A 18 -29.27 -19.03 36.76
CA TRP A 18 -29.58 -19.71 35.50
C TRP A 18 -29.42 -18.78 34.29
N MET A 19 -29.98 -17.57 34.36
CA MET A 19 -29.73 -16.48 33.39
C MET A 19 -28.26 -16.03 33.41
N GLY A 20 -27.58 -16.15 34.54
CA GLY A 20 -26.15 -15.90 34.72
C GLY A 20 -25.24 -16.93 34.06
N GLN A 21 -25.73 -18.16 33.84
CA GLN A 21 -25.01 -19.19 33.07
C GLN A 21 -25.27 -19.09 31.55
N GLU A 22 -26.34 -18.43 31.13
CA GLU A 22 -26.58 -18.06 29.72
C GLU A 22 -25.94 -16.71 29.34
N LEU A 23 -25.30 -16.02 30.29
CA LEU A 23 -24.58 -14.77 30.02
C LEU A 23 -23.18 -15.07 29.46
N PHE A 24 -23.16 -15.20 28.14
CA PHE A 24 -22.02 -15.21 27.22
C PHE A 24 -21.12 -16.44 27.34
N ALA A 25 -21.43 -17.50 26.57
CA ALA A 25 -20.34 -18.29 26.02
C ALA A 25 -19.46 -17.31 25.22
N GLU A 26 -18.23 -17.10 25.66
CA GLU A 26 -17.30 -16.18 25.02
C GLU A 26 -16.98 -16.72 23.63
N GLU A 27 -17.71 -16.24 22.61
CA GLU A 27 -17.46 -16.63 21.22
C GLU A 27 -16.06 -16.16 20.82
N THR A 28 -15.28 -17.07 20.25
CA THR A 28 -13.92 -16.83 19.81
C THR A 28 -13.91 -16.63 18.30
N ALA A 29 -13.37 -15.51 17.84
CA ALA A 29 -13.15 -15.25 16.42
C ALA A 29 -11.96 -16.08 15.92
N VAL A 30 -12.21 -16.87 14.88
CA VAL A 30 -11.21 -17.79 14.29
C VAL A 30 -11.29 -17.81 12.78
N ILE A 31 -10.19 -18.24 12.18
CA ILE A 31 -10.11 -18.57 10.76
C ILE A 31 -9.89 -20.08 10.63
N ILE A 32 -10.75 -20.74 9.86
CA ILE A 32 -10.77 -22.19 9.68
C ILE A 32 -10.24 -22.50 8.29
N GLY A 33 -9.06 -23.13 8.23
CA GLY A 33 -8.52 -23.67 7.00
C GLY A 33 -9.19 -25.01 6.67
N LEU A 34 -9.62 -25.15 5.42
CA LEU A 34 -10.34 -26.34 4.96
C LEU A 34 -9.36 -27.30 4.25
N LYS A 35 -9.65 -28.59 4.31
CA LYS A 35 -9.03 -29.58 3.42
C LYS A 35 -9.88 -29.66 2.17
N ASN A 36 -9.23 -29.63 1.01
CA ASN A 36 -9.89 -29.87 -0.27
C ASN A 36 -9.47 -31.23 -0.87
N PRO A 37 -9.95 -32.37 -0.31
CA PRO A 37 -9.55 -33.69 -0.79
C PRO A 37 -10.21 -34.10 -2.13
N GLU A 38 -11.26 -33.41 -2.58
CA GLU A 38 -12.10 -33.85 -3.72
C GLU A 38 -12.22 -32.82 -4.86
N GLY A 39 -11.50 -31.70 -4.81
CA GLY A 39 -11.58 -30.65 -5.84
C GLY A 39 -12.91 -29.89 -5.82
N LEU A 40 -13.62 -29.91 -4.69
CA LEU A 40 -14.79 -29.08 -4.44
C LEU A 40 -14.35 -27.63 -4.25
N SER A 41 -15.21 -26.66 -4.59
CA SER A 41 -14.91 -25.26 -4.26
C SER A 41 -14.93 -25.05 -2.75
N ALA A 42 -14.09 -24.14 -2.24
CA ALA A 42 -14.13 -23.67 -0.85
C ALA A 42 -15.55 -23.33 -0.41
N GLN A 43 -16.35 -22.71 -1.28
CA GLN A 43 -17.77 -22.43 -1.06
C GLN A 43 -18.63 -23.67 -0.78
N SER A 44 -18.41 -24.76 -1.51
CA SER A 44 -19.17 -26.01 -1.29
C SER A 44 -18.84 -26.63 0.06
N ILE A 45 -17.56 -26.55 0.46
CA ILE A 45 -17.09 -27.05 1.75
C ILE A 45 -17.56 -26.13 2.87
N ALA A 46 -17.49 -24.81 2.69
CA ALA A 46 -17.99 -23.81 3.63
C ALA A 46 -19.51 -23.90 3.82
N GLN A 47 -20.28 -24.24 2.78
CA GLN A 47 -21.71 -24.49 2.90
C GLN A 47 -22.00 -25.77 3.71
N ALA A 48 -21.23 -26.84 3.50
CA ALA A 48 -21.33 -28.07 4.26
C ALA A 48 -20.89 -27.88 5.74
N LEU A 49 -19.82 -27.13 5.97
CA LEU A 49 -19.34 -26.78 7.31
C LEU A 49 -20.26 -25.77 8.00
N GLY A 50 -20.87 -24.86 7.24
CA GLY A 50 -21.76 -23.82 7.74
C GLY A 50 -23.01 -24.38 8.40
N THR A 51 -23.54 -25.49 7.88
CA THR A 51 -24.64 -26.20 8.55
C THR A 51 -24.18 -26.71 9.93
N LYS A 52 -22.98 -27.30 10.02
CA LYS A 52 -22.42 -27.79 11.29
C LYS A 52 -22.07 -26.66 12.26
N ILE A 53 -21.54 -25.55 11.75
CA ILE A 53 -21.21 -24.36 12.54
C ILE A 53 -22.50 -23.78 13.15
N GLN A 54 -23.56 -23.63 12.35
CA GLN A 54 -24.86 -23.14 12.84
C GLN A 54 -25.52 -24.12 13.82
N GLU A 55 -25.40 -25.43 13.61
CA GLU A 55 -25.88 -26.44 14.56
C GLU A 55 -25.20 -26.38 15.94
N GLN A 56 -24.01 -25.78 16.02
CA GLN A 56 -23.21 -25.62 17.24
C GLN A 56 -23.24 -24.18 17.77
N ASP A 57 -24.25 -23.39 17.37
CA ASP A 57 -24.43 -21.99 17.76
C ASP A 57 -23.23 -21.10 17.37
N GLY A 58 -22.55 -21.43 16.27
CA GLY A 58 -21.51 -20.61 15.68
C GLY A 58 -22.01 -19.77 14.51
N GLN A 59 -21.32 -18.68 14.22
CA GLN A 59 -21.63 -17.76 13.13
C GLN A 59 -20.49 -17.73 12.12
N ILE A 60 -20.80 -17.99 10.84
CA ILE A 60 -19.85 -17.69 9.75
C ILE A 60 -19.89 -16.18 9.49
N MET A 61 -18.72 -15.56 9.52
CA MET A 61 -18.54 -14.16 9.20
C MET A 61 -18.27 -13.99 7.71
N ARG A 62 -17.29 -14.73 7.16
CA ARG A 62 -16.86 -14.64 5.76
C ARG A 62 -16.36 -15.97 5.22
N THR A 63 -16.43 -16.16 3.91
CA THR A 63 -15.84 -17.30 3.18
C THR A 63 -14.97 -16.75 2.07
N TYR A 64 -13.73 -17.24 1.98
CA TYR A 64 -12.76 -16.75 1.01
C TYR A 64 -12.82 -17.54 -0.31
N HIS A 65 -12.42 -16.87 -1.39
CA HIS A 65 -12.28 -17.40 -2.75
C HIS A 65 -10.81 -17.59 -3.15
N LEU A 66 -9.92 -16.74 -2.62
CA LEU A 66 -8.49 -16.78 -2.88
C LEU A 66 -7.82 -17.96 -2.16
N ILE A 67 -8.36 -18.36 -1.01
CA ILE A 67 -7.87 -19.49 -0.21
C ILE A 67 -9.03 -20.39 0.24
N ASP A 68 -8.73 -21.67 0.49
CA ASP A 68 -9.68 -22.64 1.03
C ASP A 68 -9.86 -22.42 2.55
N ALA A 69 -10.46 -21.29 2.95
CA ALA A 69 -10.71 -20.94 4.34
C ALA A 69 -12.00 -20.12 4.54
N LEU A 70 -12.44 -20.03 5.80
CA LEU A 70 -13.56 -19.17 6.22
C LEU A 70 -13.26 -18.55 7.59
N ALA A 71 -13.84 -17.39 7.87
CA ALA A 71 -13.81 -16.73 9.18
C ALA A 71 -15.13 -16.98 9.91
N ALA A 72 -15.06 -17.28 11.21
CA ALA A 72 -16.24 -17.59 12.02
C ALA A 72 -16.06 -17.18 13.49
N HIS A 73 -17.17 -16.89 14.15
CA HIS A 73 -17.27 -16.82 15.60
C HIS A 73 -17.81 -18.15 16.13
N LEU A 74 -17.08 -18.76 17.07
CA LEU A 74 -17.39 -20.09 17.57
C LEU A 74 -17.39 -20.12 19.10
N SER A 75 -18.34 -20.85 19.68
CA SER A 75 -18.28 -21.25 21.08
C SER A 75 -17.11 -22.21 21.32
N GLU A 76 -16.65 -22.34 22.58
CA GLU A 76 -15.63 -23.34 22.92
C GLU A 76 -16.04 -24.78 22.56
N GLU A 77 -17.34 -25.10 22.64
CA GLU A 77 -17.86 -26.42 22.29
C GLU A 77 -17.77 -26.65 20.78
N ALA A 78 -18.19 -25.66 19.97
CA ALA A 78 -18.05 -25.69 18.53
C ALA A 78 -16.59 -25.85 18.10
N LEU A 79 -15.64 -25.15 18.74
CA LEU A 79 -14.21 -25.30 18.50
C LEU A 79 -13.73 -26.73 18.79
N ARG A 80 -14.13 -27.31 19.93
CA ARG A 80 -13.76 -28.68 20.32
C ARG A 80 -14.28 -29.71 19.31
N GLU A 81 -15.48 -29.54 18.78
CA GLU A 81 -16.05 -30.46 17.80
C GLU A 81 -15.45 -30.27 16.40
N LEU A 82 -15.35 -29.03 15.91
CA LEU A 82 -14.79 -28.74 14.59
C LEU A 82 -13.31 -29.11 14.47
N SER A 83 -12.54 -29.02 15.58
CA SER A 83 -11.14 -29.46 15.59
C SER A 83 -10.95 -30.95 15.27
N LYS A 84 -12.00 -31.77 15.41
CA LYS A 84 -11.99 -33.20 15.10
C LYS A 84 -12.54 -33.51 13.71
N ASP A 85 -13.15 -32.53 13.03
CA ASP A 85 -13.79 -32.74 11.74
C ASP A 85 -12.74 -33.06 10.67
N PRO A 86 -12.90 -34.14 9.89
CA PRO A 86 -11.90 -34.53 8.89
C PRO A 86 -11.72 -33.48 7.78
N SER A 87 -12.71 -32.62 7.52
CA SER A 87 -12.64 -31.54 6.53
C SER A 87 -11.88 -30.31 7.02
N VAL A 88 -11.62 -30.18 8.32
CA VAL A 88 -10.83 -29.07 8.88
C VAL A 88 -9.34 -29.42 8.80
N ARG A 89 -8.55 -28.47 8.28
CA ARG A 89 -7.09 -28.56 8.15
C ARG A 89 -6.38 -27.91 9.33
N TYR A 90 -6.82 -26.73 9.71
CA TYR A 90 -6.37 -26.00 10.90
C TYR A 90 -7.45 -25.03 11.36
N ILE A 91 -7.34 -24.59 12.61
CA ILE A 91 -8.09 -23.47 13.16
C ILE A 91 -7.05 -22.54 13.78
N VAL A 92 -7.04 -21.28 13.37
CA VAL A 92 -6.14 -20.25 13.91
C VAL A 92 -6.95 -19.08 14.45
N PRO A 93 -6.46 -18.36 15.47
CA PRO A 93 -7.14 -17.17 15.98
C PRO A 93 -7.29 -16.11 14.89
N ASP A 94 -8.42 -15.41 14.88
CA ASP A 94 -8.58 -14.19 14.11
C ASP A 94 -8.00 -13.02 14.92
N GLY A 95 -6.68 -12.85 14.79
CA GLY A 95 -5.91 -11.88 15.57
C GLY A 95 -6.15 -10.43 15.14
N ILE A 96 -5.58 -9.51 15.91
CA ILE A 96 -5.63 -8.07 15.62
C ILE A 96 -4.52 -7.70 14.64
N VAL A 97 -4.88 -6.91 13.64
CA VAL A 97 -3.99 -6.19 12.73
C VAL A 97 -4.07 -4.71 13.10
N PHE A 98 -2.94 -4.01 13.09
CA PHE A 98 -2.86 -2.61 13.50
C PHE A 98 -1.84 -1.82 12.68
N THR A 99 -2.01 -0.48 12.62
CA THR A 99 -0.93 0.39 12.12
C THR A 99 0.22 0.38 13.15
N PRO A 100 1.50 0.19 12.76
CA PRO A 100 2.59 0.00 13.73
C PRO A 100 2.94 1.26 14.52
N GLU A 101 2.35 2.41 14.19
CA GLU A 101 2.52 3.71 14.81
C GLU A 101 2.34 3.66 16.34
N ARG A 102 3.04 4.56 17.01
CA ARG A 102 2.79 4.87 18.42
C ARG A 102 2.12 6.22 18.41
N LEU A 103 1.01 6.36 19.14
CA LEU A 103 0.35 7.62 19.48
C LEU A 103 1.32 8.52 20.28
N GLU A 104 2.37 9.01 19.64
CA GLU A 104 3.11 10.17 20.09
C GLU A 104 2.61 11.32 19.24
N SER A 105 1.84 12.19 19.88
CA SER A 105 1.53 13.52 19.36
C SER A 105 2.83 14.15 18.88
N SER A 106 3.06 14.14 17.57
CA SER A 106 4.09 14.98 16.98
C SER A 106 3.79 16.41 17.44
N PRO A 107 4.80 17.18 17.90
CA PRO A 107 4.59 18.56 18.28
C PRO A 107 3.91 19.27 17.12
N GLU A 108 2.86 20.05 17.43
CA GLU A 108 2.19 20.91 16.46
C GLU A 108 3.24 21.61 15.59
N LEU A 109 3.05 21.53 14.27
CA LEU A 109 3.89 22.15 13.25
C LEU A 109 4.41 23.50 13.72
N SER A 110 5.72 23.72 13.61
CA SER A 110 6.26 25.07 13.72
C SER A 110 5.57 25.93 12.66
N THR A 111 5.13 27.13 13.06
CA THR A 111 4.28 28.04 12.29
C THR A 111 4.80 28.39 10.89
N SER A 112 6.06 28.07 10.55
CA SER A 112 6.64 28.25 9.21
C SER A 112 6.28 27.17 8.18
N GLU A 113 5.89 25.95 8.58
CA GLU A 113 5.45 24.91 7.64
C GLU A 113 3.94 24.98 7.35
N LEU A 114 3.15 25.57 8.26
CA LEU A 114 1.72 25.87 8.07
C LEU A 114 1.46 26.95 7.00
N GLU A 115 2.47 27.76 6.63
CA GLU A 115 2.38 28.75 5.54
C GLU A 115 2.33 28.12 4.13
N LEU A 116 2.51 26.79 4.00
CA LEU A 116 2.30 26.05 2.74
C LEU A 116 0.85 26.14 2.21
N THR A 117 -0.10 26.54 3.05
CA THR A 117 -1.49 26.76 2.65
C THR A 117 -1.73 28.07 1.87
N ALA A 118 -0.75 29.00 1.86
CA ALA A 118 -0.94 30.36 1.34
C ALA A 118 -0.18 30.66 0.04
N ILE A 119 0.74 29.79 -0.40
CA ILE A 119 1.50 29.98 -1.65
C ILE A 119 1.25 28.77 -2.56
N PRO A 120 0.81 28.95 -3.82
CA PRO A 120 0.63 27.84 -4.76
C PRO A 120 2.01 27.33 -5.24
N VAL A 121 2.70 26.63 -4.34
CA VAL A 121 3.94 25.92 -4.63
C VAL A 121 3.68 24.46 -4.40
N GLU A 122 3.85 23.69 -5.46
CA GLU A 122 3.92 22.25 -5.42
C GLU A 122 5.30 21.82 -4.89
N LEU A 123 5.33 20.91 -3.91
CA LEU A 123 6.54 20.54 -3.17
C LEU A 123 6.75 19.03 -3.17
N TYR A 124 7.98 18.60 -3.52
CA TYR A 124 8.46 17.28 -3.15
C TYR A 124 8.95 17.29 -1.71
N SER A 125 8.37 16.42 -0.87
CA SER A 125 8.87 16.18 0.50
C SER A 125 10.30 15.65 0.46
N TRP A 126 11.03 15.76 1.57
CA TRP A 126 12.43 15.33 1.61
C TRP A 126 12.55 13.82 1.29
N GLY A 127 11.61 13.00 1.76
CA GLY A 127 11.60 11.56 1.50
C GLY A 127 11.43 11.23 0.01
N VAL A 128 10.49 11.90 -0.66
CA VAL A 128 10.28 11.75 -2.12
C VAL A 128 11.52 12.18 -2.90
N LYS A 129 12.22 13.24 -2.46
CA LYS A 129 13.52 13.64 -3.04
C LYS A 129 14.61 12.61 -2.76
N ARG A 130 14.66 12.04 -1.55
CA ARG A 130 15.71 11.12 -1.10
C ARG A 130 15.71 9.82 -1.88
N VAL A 131 14.54 9.32 -2.25
CA VAL A 131 14.38 8.16 -3.16
C VAL A 131 14.53 8.53 -4.64
N LYS A 132 14.92 9.77 -4.96
CA LYS A 132 15.20 10.29 -6.31
C LYS A 132 14.04 10.23 -7.30
N ALA A 133 12.79 10.17 -6.81
CA ALA A 133 11.60 10.18 -7.68
C ALA A 133 11.52 11.39 -8.63
N PRO A 134 11.85 12.64 -8.21
CA PRO A 134 11.81 13.79 -9.11
C PRO A 134 12.72 13.66 -10.34
N VAL A 135 13.81 12.88 -10.25
CA VAL A 135 14.70 12.64 -11.39
C VAL A 135 13.98 11.81 -12.44
N VAL A 136 13.22 10.80 -12.02
CA VAL A 136 12.42 9.94 -12.89
C VAL A 136 11.26 10.72 -13.52
N HIS A 137 10.59 11.57 -12.74
CA HIS A 137 9.47 12.42 -13.20
C HIS A 137 9.84 13.40 -14.32
N ARG A 138 11.13 13.73 -14.44
CA ARG A 138 11.65 14.75 -15.36
C ARG A 138 12.60 14.19 -16.42
N SER A 139 12.98 12.91 -16.33
CA SER A 139 13.86 12.26 -17.30
C SER A 139 13.06 11.62 -18.42
N ALA A 140 13.58 11.68 -19.66
CA ALA A 140 13.04 10.88 -20.75
C ALA A 140 13.29 9.38 -20.49
N PRO A 141 12.37 8.48 -20.85
CA PRO A 141 12.62 7.04 -20.79
C PRO A 141 13.87 6.68 -21.62
N PRO A 142 14.64 5.65 -21.23
CA PRO A 142 15.73 5.17 -22.06
C PRO A 142 15.19 4.75 -23.44
N ILE A 143 15.80 5.28 -24.51
CA ILE A 143 15.45 4.94 -25.88
C ILE A 143 15.93 3.51 -26.15
N ASP A 144 15.02 2.62 -26.52
CA ASP A 144 15.39 1.30 -27.03
C ASP A 144 16.16 1.46 -28.36
N THR A 145 17.44 1.14 -28.34
CA THR A 145 18.34 1.23 -29.50
C THR A 145 18.29 -0.02 -30.38
N SER A 146 17.42 -0.99 -30.09
CA SER A 146 17.21 -2.18 -30.93
C SER A 146 16.60 -1.86 -32.31
N ALA A 147 15.99 -0.69 -32.49
CA ALA A 147 15.56 -0.17 -33.78
C ALA A 147 16.78 0.37 -34.57
N SER A 148 17.34 -0.49 -35.42
CA SER A 148 18.46 -0.26 -36.32
C SER A 148 18.55 1.16 -36.93
N ILE A 149 19.51 1.95 -36.46
CA ILE A 149 20.03 3.10 -37.23
C ILE A 149 20.96 2.51 -38.30
N HIS A 150 20.53 2.57 -39.57
CA HIS A 150 21.36 2.15 -40.70
C HIS A 150 22.67 2.96 -40.74
N PRO A 151 23.84 2.31 -40.90
CA PRO A 151 25.17 2.94 -40.77
C PRO A 151 25.60 3.73 -42.02
N GLY A 152 24.71 4.57 -42.57
CA GLY A 152 24.93 5.26 -43.85
C GLY A 152 24.79 6.78 -43.86
N THR A 153 24.33 7.42 -42.79
CA THR A 153 24.06 8.87 -42.78
C THR A 153 24.82 9.58 -41.66
N TRP A 154 26.01 10.10 -42.00
CA TRP A 154 26.68 11.12 -41.19
C TRP A 154 25.97 12.46 -41.39
N GLY A 155 24.94 12.73 -40.59
CA GLY A 155 24.33 14.05 -40.46
C GLY A 155 24.87 14.76 -39.21
N MET A 156 25.40 15.97 -39.35
CA MET A 156 25.76 16.82 -38.20
C MET A 156 24.53 17.05 -37.32
N ILE A 157 24.60 16.66 -36.05
CA ILE A 157 23.55 16.90 -35.05
C ILE A 157 23.77 18.29 -34.45
N LEU A 158 22.86 19.23 -34.71
CA LEU A 158 22.80 20.53 -34.05
C LEU A 158 21.69 20.49 -32.99
N ALA A 159 22.07 20.47 -31.71
CA ALA A 159 21.15 20.58 -30.58
C ALA A 159 20.93 22.06 -30.24
N LEU A 160 19.70 22.57 -30.42
CA LEU A 160 19.30 23.91 -29.98
C LEU A 160 18.38 23.80 -28.76
N GLY A 161 18.85 24.26 -27.60
CA GLY A 161 18.05 24.34 -26.37
C GLY A 161 17.20 25.61 -26.32
N LEU A 162 15.87 25.49 -26.41
CA LEU A 162 14.92 26.60 -26.24
C LEU A 162 14.23 26.48 -24.88
N VAL A 163 14.93 26.88 -23.82
CA VAL A 163 14.40 26.83 -22.44
C VAL A 163 13.59 28.10 -22.08
N GLY A 164 13.73 29.20 -22.83
CA GLY A 164 13.10 30.49 -22.49
C GLY A 164 11.69 30.76 -23.06
N THR A 165 11.24 30.03 -24.08
CA THR A 165 9.99 30.36 -24.82
C THR A 165 8.80 29.46 -24.49
N LEU A 166 9.02 28.32 -23.82
CA LEU A 166 8.00 27.32 -23.51
C LEU A 166 6.96 27.82 -22.48
N SER A 167 7.37 28.60 -21.48
CA SER A 167 6.45 29.14 -20.46
C SER A 167 5.46 30.17 -21.02
N VAL A 168 5.83 30.87 -22.09
CA VAL A 168 4.97 31.90 -22.73
C VAL A 168 4.01 31.28 -23.76
N LEU A 169 4.37 30.15 -24.36
CA LEU A 169 3.61 29.54 -25.46
C LEU A 169 2.63 28.42 -25.02
N ARG A 170 2.78 27.85 -23.81
CA ARG A 170 1.89 26.80 -23.28
C ARG A 170 0.42 27.26 -23.13
N LYS A 171 0.16 28.57 -23.04
CA LYS A 171 -1.20 29.12 -22.95
C LYS A 171 -1.99 29.12 -24.26
N ASN A 172 -1.39 28.78 -25.42
CA ASN A 172 -2.10 28.88 -26.71
C ASN A 172 -1.66 27.80 -27.72
N SER A 173 -2.26 26.61 -27.61
CA SER A 173 -1.88 25.38 -28.33
C SER A 173 -1.84 25.51 -29.86
N GLN A 174 -2.74 26.32 -30.46
CA GLN A 174 -2.75 26.52 -31.91
C GLN A 174 -1.57 27.36 -32.43
N LYS A 175 -1.09 28.34 -31.65
CA LYS A 175 0.05 29.17 -32.04
C LYS A 175 1.38 28.42 -31.92
N PHE A 176 1.47 27.48 -30.98
CA PHE A 176 2.63 26.60 -30.81
C PHE A 176 2.83 25.66 -32.02
N SER A 177 1.74 25.07 -32.52
CA SER A 177 1.79 24.19 -33.70
C SER A 177 2.24 24.93 -34.97
N LEU A 178 1.74 26.15 -35.19
CA LEU A 178 2.12 26.97 -36.34
C LEU A 178 3.59 27.43 -36.29
N PHE A 179 4.08 27.78 -35.10
CA PHE A 179 5.48 28.19 -34.89
C PHE A 179 6.44 27.03 -35.12
N LEU A 180 6.12 25.84 -34.63
CA LEU A 180 6.91 24.64 -34.83
C LEU A 180 6.98 24.25 -36.32
N LEU A 181 5.86 24.33 -37.04
CA LEU A 181 5.79 24.11 -38.49
C LEU A 181 6.64 25.09 -39.29
N LEU A 182 6.61 26.39 -38.93
CA LEU A 182 7.45 27.41 -39.56
C LEU A 182 8.94 27.12 -39.32
N LEU A 183 9.33 26.81 -38.08
CA LEU A 183 10.71 26.50 -37.71
C LEU A 183 11.23 25.25 -38.48
N VAL A 184 10.43 24.20 -38.56
CA VAL A 184 10.74 22.97 -39.32
C VAL A 184 10.92 23.27 -40.80
N SER A 185 10.07 24.12 -41.39
CA SER A 185 10.19 24.52 -42.80
C SER A 185 11.44 25.35 -43.08
N THR A 186 11.87 26.19 -42.12
CA THR A 186 13.02 27.08 -42.30
C THR A 186 14.34 26.31 -42.20
N ILE A 187 14.41 25.30 -41.34
CA ILE A 187 15.61 24.45 -41.18
C ILE A 187 15.67 23.35 -42.26
N GLY A 188 14.52 22.82 -42.71
CA GLY A 188 14.47 21.88 -43.83
C GLY A 188 14.96 22.49 -45.17
N ALA A 189 14.97 23.82 -45.29
CA ALA A 189 15.55 24.53 -46.42
C ALA A 189 17.10 24.56 -46.41
N LEU A 190 17.72 24.25 -45.27
CA LEU A 190 19.17 24.07 -45.13
C LEU A 190 19.50 22.59 -45.35
N GLY A 191 19.69 22.19 -46.61
CA GLY A 191 19.97 20.80 -46.98
C GLY A 191 21.15 20.21 -46.18
N GLY A 192 20.95 19.01 -45.63
CA GLY A 192 21.97 18.26 -44.88
C GLY A 192 21.82 18.26 -43.36
N CYS A 193 20.83 18.98 -42.79
CA CYS A 193 20.57 18.98 -41.35
C CYS A 193 19.30 18.17 -40.99
N THR A 194 19.45 17.15 -40.15
CA THR A 194 18.31 16.50 -39.49
C THR A 194 17.98 17.31 -38.23
N MET A 195 16.79 17.93 -38.19
CA MET A 195 16.31 18.58 -36.98
C MET A 195 15.87 17.50 -35.97
N VAL A 196 16.57 17.38 -34.86
CA VAL A 196 16.10 16.60 -33.69
C VAL A 196 15.36 17.57 -32.78
N VAL A 197 14.03 17.56 -32.83
CA VAL A 197 13.22 18.24 -31.81
C VAL A 197 13.20 17.33 -30.59
N VAL A 198 14.01 17.64 -29.58
CA VAL A 198 13.84 17.05 -28.25
C VAL A 198 12.64 17.74 -27.62
N LEU A 199 11.44 17.19 -27.86
CA LEU A 199 10.27 17.56 -27.08
C LEU A 199 10.56 17.14 -25.63
N PRO A 200 10.22 17.96 -24.60
CA PRO A 200 10.24 17.49 -23.23
C PRO A 200 9.31 16.28 -23.15
N HIS A 201 9.89 15.09 -23.02
CA HIS A 201 9.12 13.88 -22.80
C HIS A 201 8.51 14.01 -21.40
N PRO A 202 7.21 13.69 -21.22
CA PRO A 202 6.73 13.45 -19.86
C PRO A 202 7.59 12.31 -19.28
N GLY A 203 8.16 12.52 -18.09
CA GLY A 203 8.88 11.45 -17.40
C GLY A 203 7.92 10.31 -17.00
N ILE A 204 8.47 9.32 -16.32
CA ILE A 204 7.67 8.19 -15.83
C ILE A 204 7.03 8.63 -14.51
N LEU A 205 5.70 8.58 -14.41
CA LEU A 205 4.95 9.12 -13.26
C LEU A 205 4.01 8.10 -12.61
N GLY A 206 4.03 6.84 -13.07
CA GLY A 206 3.12 5.79 -12.58
C GLY A 206 1.85 5.61 -13.41
N GLU A 207 1.77 6.19 -14.61
CA GLU A 207 0.57 6.10 -15.45
C GLU A 207 0.13 4.65 -15.71
N GLY A 208 -1.16 4.39 -15.52
CA GLY A 208 -1.78 3.09 -15.85
C GLY A 208 -1.46 1.97 -14.84
N ILE A 209 -0.79 2.29 -13.73
CA ILE A 209 -0.53 1.34 -12.66
C ILE A 209 -1.54 1.57 -11.53
N GLU A 210 -2.15 0.48 -11.08
CA GLU A 210 -3.12 0.48 -9.98
C GLU A 210 -2.54 -0.24 -8.77
N VAL A 211 -2.68 0.39 -7.60
CA VAL A 211 -2.22 -0.10 -6.29
C VAL A 211 -3.42 -0.26 -5.37
N ALA A 212 -3.52 -1.39 -4.69
CA ALA A 212 -4.42 -1.53 -3.56
C ALA A 212 -3.71 -1.06 -2.28
N LEU A 213 -4.29 -0.05 -1.62
CA LEU A 213 -3.82 0.49 -0.34
C LEU A 213 -4.72 -0.05 0.77
N LEU A 214 -4.20 -0.99 1.55
CA LEU A 214 -4.91 -1.59 2.69
C LEU A 214 -4.56 -0.82 3.96
N ASP A 215 -5.51 -0.01 4.46
CA ASP A 215 -5.25 0.98 5.52
C ASP A 215 -6.56 1.44 6.22
N THR A 216 -6.57 2.62 6.83
CA THR A 216 -7.73 3.27 7.50
C THR A 216 -8.70 3.95 6.53
N GLY A 217 -8.42 3.94 5.23
CA GLY A 217 -9.15 4.68 4.20
C GLY A 217 -8.33 5.83 3.60
N VAL A 218 -8.94 6.65 2.74
CA VAL A 218 -8.34 7.89 2.22
C VAL A 218 -9.34 9.04 2.26
N ASP A 219 -8.90 10.28 2.52
CA ASP A 219 -9.72 11.46 2.29
C ASP A 219 -10.02 11.64 0.79
N LEU A 220 -11.17 11.13 0.38
CA LEU A 220 -11.62 11.06 -1.02
C LEU A 220 -11.77 12.45 -1.66
N ARG A 221 -11.83 13.51 -0.85
CA ARG A 221 -11.96 14.90 -1.32
C ARG A 221 -10.66 15.68 -1.24
N HIS A 222 -9.58 15.07 -0.74
CA HIS A 222 -8.29 15.73 -0.63
C HIS A 222 -7.81 16.24 -2.00
N PRO A 223 -7.47 17.54 -2.14
CA PRO A 223 -7.15 18.12 -3.44
C PRO A 223 -6.01 17.45 -4.21
N ASP A 224 -5.03 16.92 -3.46
CA ASP A 224 -3.88 16.22 -4.04
C ASP A 224 -4.13 14.72 -4.26
N LEU A 225 -5.22 14.13 -3.79
CA LEU A 225 -5.46 12.68 -3.92
C LEU A 225 -6.64 12.34 -4.82
N ARG A 226 -7.69 13.17 -4.84
CA ARG A 226 -8.97 12.87 -5.50
C ARG A 226 -8.88 12.49 -6.98
N THR A 227 -7.80 12.87 -7.68
CA THR A 227 -7.60 12.52 -9.10
C THR A 227 -6.99 11.15 -9.30
N ASN A 228 -6.32 10.62 -8.28
CA ASN A 228 -5.60 9.35 -8.30
C ASN A 228 -6.33 8.26 -7.52
N VAL A 229 -7.25 8.61 -6.61
CA VAL A 229 -8.13 7.65 -5.95
C VAL A 229 -9.20 7.17 -6.94
N LEU A 230 -9.24 5.86 -7.18
CA LEU A 230 -10.16 5.23 -8.16
C LEU A 230 -11.49 4.80 -7.52
N GLY A 231 -11.54 4.70 -6.20
CA GLY A 231 -12.62 4.15 -5.40
C GLY A 231 -12.07 3.10 -4.43
N GLY A 232 -12.93 2.21 -3.93
CA GLY A 232 -12.48 1.20 -2.97
C GLY A 232 -13.62 0.48 -2.26
N ILE A 233 -13.28 -0.19 -1.16
CA ILE A 233 -14.19 -0.91 -0.27
C ILE A 233 -13.87 -0.55 1.19
N ASP A 234 -14.90 -0.49 2.02
CA ASP A 234 -14.82 -0.38 3.47
C ASP A 234 -15.27 -1.68 4.15
N LEU A 235 -14.29 -2.44 4.62
CA LEU A 235 -14.50 -3.70 5.34
C LEU A 235 -14.85 -3.49 6.82
N VAL A 236 -14.65 -2.28 7.35
CA VAL A 236 -14.98 -1.90 8.73
C VAL A 236 -16.47 -1.62 8.87
N ASN A 237 -17.04 -0.90 7.90
CA ASN A 237 -18.46 -0.53 7.87
C ASN A 237 -19.30 -1.36 6.88
N ASP A 238 -18.66 -2.26 6.13
CA ASP A 238 -19.28 -3.18 5.17
C ASP A 238 -20.01 -2.43 4.03
N ASP A 239 -19.35 -1.42 3.44
CA ASP A 239 -19.84 -0.63 2.31
C ASP A 239 -18.72 -0.28 1.29
N ASP A 240 -19.06 0.51 0.26
CA ASP A 240 -18.13 0.94 -0.81
C ASP A 240 -17.59 2.37 -0.59
N ASP A 241 -17.67 2.92 0.63
CA ASP A 241 -17.17 4.27 0.98
C ASP A 241 -15.92 4.21 1.87
N PRO A 242 -14.71 4.07 1.29
CA PRO A 242 -13.46 3.94 2.03
C PRO A 242 -12.92 5.29 2.54
N GLN A 243 -13.82 6.18 2.96
CA GLN A 243 -13.48 7.50 3.50
C GLN A 243 -12.69 7.34 4.80
N ASP A 244 -11.53 8.02 4.86
CA ASP A 244 -10.69 8.00 6.05
C ASP A 244 -11.31 8.84 7.18
N ASP A 245 -11.41 8.22 8.34
CA ASP A 245 -11.84 8.80 9.61
C ASP A 245 -10.68 8.88 10.64
N ASN A 246 -9.51 8.34 10.31
CA ASN A 246 -8.32 8.38 11.16
C ASN A 246 -7.27 9.39 10.64
N GLY A 247 -6.84 9.25 9.38
CA GLY A 247 -5.82 10.08 8.74
C GLY A 247 -4.53 9.36 8.37
N HIS A 248 -4.28 8.16 8.89
CA HIS A 248 -3.10 7.36 8.58
C HIS A 248 -3.04 7.00 7.10
N GLY A 249 -4.08 6.36 6.56
CA GLY A 249 -4.16 5.97 5.15
C GLY A 249 -4.11 7.17 4.19
N THR A 250 -4.70 8.31 4.57
CA THR A 250 -4.53 9.57 3.83
C THR A 250 -3.07 10.02 3.79
N GLY A 251 -2.33 9.89 4.89
CA GLY A 251 -0.89 10.17 4.94
C GLY A 251 -0.05 9.22 4.10
N VAL A 252 -0.37 7.93 4.12
CA VAL A 252 0.31 6.92 3.28
C VAL A 252 0.05 7.19 1.79
N ALA A 253 -1.20 7.46 1.41
CA ALA A 253 -1.59 7.79 0.04
C ALA A 253 -0.88 9.03 -0.51
N GLY A 254 -0.66 10.05 0.33
CA GLY A 254 0.07 11.26 -0.05
C GLY A 254 1.50 11.00 -0.51
N ILE A 255 2.24 10.21 0.24
CA ILE A 255 3.62 9.84 -0.11
C ILE A 255 3.62 9.00 -1.40
N LEU A 256 2.65 8.10 -1.55
CA LEU A 256 2.55 7.23 -2.71
C LEU A 256 2.21 8.01 -3.99
N ALA A 257 1.08 8.71 -4.02
CA ALA A 257 0.51 9.27 -5.24
C ALA A 257 -0.19 10.63 -5.04
N ALA A 258 0.30 11.52 -4.16
CA ALA A 258 -0.14 12.91 -4.23
C ALA A 258 0.13 13.46 -5.65
N ALA A 259 -0.91 14.01 -6.27
CA ALA A 259 -0.95 14.36 -7.67
C ALA A 259 -0.08 15.57 -7.99
N GLU A 260 0.61 15.52 -9.13
CA GLU A 260 1.31 16.69 -9.67
C GLU A 260 0.27 17.64 -10.31
N ASN A 261 -0.31 18.54 -9.50
CA ASN A 261 -1.44 19.40 -9.84
C ASN A 261 -1.14 20.91 -9.69
N GLY A 262 0.10 21.28 -9.36
CA GLY A 262 0.55 22.66 -9.19
C GLY A 262 0.28 23.27 -7.80
N GLN A 263 -0.10 22.46 -6.82
CA GLN A 263 -0.27 22.85 -5.42
C GLN A 263 0.17 21.71 -4.48
N GLY A 264 0.34 22.01 -3.20
CA GLY A 264 0.49 20.98 -2.18
C GLY A 264 1.72 20.10 -2.34
N LEU A 265 1.54 18.79 -2.22
CA LEU A 265 2.61 17.80 -2.26
C LEU A 265 2.55 16.95 -3.52
N VAL A 266 3.70 16.38 -3.89
CA VAL A 266 3.80 15.38 -4.97
C VAL A 266 4.33 14.08 -4.40
N GLY A 267 3.63 12.99 -4.67
CA GLY A 267 4.01 11.64 -4.26
C GLY A 267 5.14 11.08 -5.12
N VAL A 268 5.58 9.86 -4.76
CA VAL A 268 6.62 9.13 -5.49
C VAL A 268 6.14 8.68 -6.87
N ALA A 269 4.86 8.37 -7.05
CA ALA A 269 4.27 7.99 -8.32
C ALA A 269 2.96 8.78 -8.56
N PRO A 270 3.06 10.07 -8.95
CA PRO A 270 1.96 11.03 -8.87
C PRO A 270 0.82 10.83 -9.90
N LYS A 271 0.88 9.77 -10.71
CA LYS A 271 -0.21 9.36 -11.63
C LYS A 271 -0.60 7.89 -11.48
N THR A 272 -0.14 7.22 -10.43
CA THR A 272 -0.61 5.88 -10.05
C THR A 272 -2.03 5.96 -9.50
N GLY A 273 -2.89 5.04 -9.92
CA GLY A 273 -4.23 4.88 -9.39
C GLY A 273 -4.22 4.13 -8.05
N ILE A 274 -5.00 4.61 -7.07
CA ILE A 274 -5.15 3.97 -5.76
C ILE A 274 -6.56 3.40 -5.64
N TRP A 275 -6.65 2.08 -5.45
CA TRP A 275 -7.81 1.43 -4.87
C TRP A 275 -7.68 1.40 -3.36
N VAL A 276 -8.62 1.99 -2.66
CA VAL A 276 -8.58 2.09 -1.20
C VAL A 276 -9.29 0.88 -0.61
N VAL A 277 -8.62 0.14 0.27
CA VAL A 277 -9.22 -0.96 1.03
C VAL A 277 -9.17 -0.55 2.48
N LYS A 278 -10.25 0.09 2.95
CA LYS A 278 -10.39 0.46 4.36
C LYS A 278 -10.67 -0.81 5.15
N MET A 279 -9.71 -1.23 5.95
CA MET A 279 -9.81 -2.41 6.81
C MET A 279 -9.48 -2.10 8.26
N LEU A 280 -8.91 -0.92 8.52
CA LEU A 280 -8.63 -0.42 9.86
C LEU A 280 -9.65 0.67 10.23
N GLY A 281 -10.21 0.57 11.43
CA GLY A 281 -11.11 1.57 11.98
C GLY A 281 -10.40 2.85 12.43
N GLU A 282 -11.15 3.80 12.98
CA GLU A 282 -10.61 5.05 13.57
C GLU A 282 -9.53 4.78 14.63
N ASN A 283 -9.61 3.64 15.34
CA ASN A 283 -8.67 3.18 16.36
C ASN A 283 -7.43 2.44 15.80
N GLU A 284 -7.21 2.49 14.48
CA GLU A 284 -6.08 1.90 13.77
C GLU A 284 -6.00 0.37 13.89
N GLN A 285 -7.13 -0.29 14.11
CA GLN A 285 -7.22 -1.73 14.30
C GLN A 285 -8.24 -2.36 13.35
N GLY A 286 -7.98 -3.61 13.02
CA GLY A 286 -8.85 -4.50 12.25
C GLY A 286 -8.47 -5.95 12.55
N SER A 287 -9.08 -6.90 11.85
CA SER A 287 -8.80 -8.32 12.04
C SER A 287 -7.89 -8.90 10.95
N ILE A 288 -7.30 -10.06 11.21
CA ILE A 288 -6.61 -10.84 10.18
C ILE A 288 -7.61 -11.27 9.09
N SER A 289 -8.86 -11.56 9.46
CA SER A 289 -9.92 -11.90 8.51
C SER A 289 -10.25 -10.77 7.54
N ASP A 290 -10.22 -9.51 8.00
CA ASP A 290 -10.36 -8.32 7.15
C ASP A 290 -9.13 -8.12 6.24
N LEU A 291 -7.92 -8.33 6.77
CA LEU A 291 -6.70 -8.28 5.96
C LEU A 291 -6.73 -9.31 4.82
N ILE A 292 -7.13 -10.56 5.11
CA ILE A 292 -7.29 -11.60 4.08
C ILE A 292 -8.35 -11.18 3.05
N GLN A 293 -9.48 -10.63 3.49
CA GLN A 293 -10.54 -10.16 2.57
C GLN A 293 -10.04 -9.02 1.68
N GLY A 294 -9.24 -8.10 2.22
CA GLY A 294 -8.65 -7.00 1.47
C GLY A 294 -7.65 -7.47 0.41
N ILE A 295 -6.81 -8.47 0.76
CA ILE A 295 -5.88 -9.11 -0.19
C ILE A 295 -6.65 -9.80 -1.32
N GLU A 296 -7.71 -10.52 -1.00
CA GLU A 296 -8.60 -11.17 -1.97
C GLU A 296 -9.26 -10.15 -2.90
N TRP A 297 -9.88 -9.11 -2.35
CA TRP A 297 -10.53 -8.05 -3.13
C TRP A 297 -9.54 -7.38 -4.09
N ALA A 298 -8.32 -7.11 -3.62
CA ALA A 298 -7.26 -6.55 -4.45
C ALA A 298 -6.83 -7.50 -5.58
N ALA A 299 -6.72 -8.80 -5.28
CA ALA A 299 -6.36 -9.81 -6.26
C ALA A 299 -7.44 -9.96 -7.35
N GLU A 300 -8.71 -9.96 -6.98
CA GLU A 300 -9.84 -9.97 -7.91
C GLU A 300 -9.87 -8.73 -8.82
N ARG A 301 -9.42 -7.58 -8.29
CA ARG A 301 -9.29 -6.34 -9.07
C ARG A 301 -8.13 -6.37 -10.06
N GLY A 302 -7.16 -7.26 -9.88
CA GLY A 302 -5.99 -7.38 -10.76
C GLY A 302 -4.98 -6.25 -10.61
N VAL A 303 -4.87 -5.66 -9.41
CA VAL A 303 -3.86 -4.62 -9.11
C VAL A 303 -2.45 -5.14 -9.30
N LYS A 304 -1.48 -4.23 -9.48
CA LYS A 304 -0.05 -4.61 -9.60
C LYS A 304 0.66 -4.72 -8.28
N ILE A 305 0.21 -3.96 -7.29
CA ILE A 305 0.85 -3.87 -5.99
C ILE A 305 -0.22 -3.84 -4.90
N ILE A 306 -0.03 -4.61 -3.83
CA ILE A 306 -0.72 -4.43 -2.55
C ILE A 306 0.26 -3.77 -1.58
N SER A 307 -0.15 -2.62 -1.05
CA SER A 307 0.62 -1.82 -0.09
C SER A 307 -0.02 -1.91 1.29
N MET A 308 0.75 -2.38 2.27
CA MET A 308 0.28 -2.72 3.62
C MET A 308 1.09 -1.97 4.68
N SER A 309 0.62 -0.80 5.08
CA SER A 309 1.21 -0.01 6.16
C SER A 309 0.64 -0.43 7.53
N LEU A 310 0.67 -1.73 7.78
CA LEU A 310 0.03 -2.40 8.91
C LEU A 310 0.76 -3.70 9.25
N GLY A 311 0.43 -4.29 10.40
CA GLY A 311 0.90 -5.63 10.71
C GLY A 311 0.29 -6.24 11.96
N THR A 312 0.73 -7.45 12.26
CA THR A 312 0.39 -8.23 13.45
C THR A 312 1.64 -8.93 13.99
N THR A 313 1.64 -9.27 15.27
CA THR A 313 2.79 -9.88 15.95
C THR A 313 2.88 -11.39 15.77
N GLU A 314 1.80 -12.04 15.36
CA GLU A 314 1.70 -13.50 15.30
C GLU A 314 1.69 -14.01 13.86
N ASP A 315 2.43 -15.10 13.63
CA ASP A 315 2.33 -15.85 12.38
C ASP A 315 0.94 -16.50 12.29
N ASN A 316 0.26 -16.32 11.15
CA ASN A 316 -1.05 -16.86 10.91
C ASN A 316 -1.09 -17.64 9.59
N ALA A 317 -1.37 -18.94 9.68
CA ALA A 317 -1.36 -19.83 8.52
C ALA A 317 -2.32 -19.40 7.40
N ALA A 318 -3.50 -18.87 7.73
CA ALA A 318 -4.45 -18.40 6.72
C ALA A 318 -3.96 -17.12 6.04
N LEU A 319 -3.39 -16.19 6.80
CA LEU A 319 -2.78 -14.98 6.24
C LEU A 319 -1.62 -15.33 5.30
N HIS A 320 -0.74 -16.25 5.70
CA HIS A 320 0.39 -16.65 4.84
C HIS A 320 -0.08 -17.29 3.54
N GLU A 321 -1.16 -18.08 3.59
CA GLU A 321 -1.76 -18.65 2.39
C GLU A 321 -2.33 -17.59 1.44
N ALA A 322 -3.00 -16.58 1.98
CA ALA A 322 -3.52 -15.45 1.19
C ALA A 322 -2.38 -14.66 0.53
N ILE A 323 -1.32 -14.38 1.28
CA ILE A 323 -0.09 -13.74 0.79
C ILE A 323 0.53 -14.54 -0.35
N ARG A 324 0.70 -15.86 -0.19
CA ARG A 324 1.21 -16.74 -1.26
C ARG A 324 0.30 -16.79 -2.47
N ALA A 325 -1.02 -16.74 -2.28
CA ALA A 325 -1.97 -16.73 -3.39
C ALA A 325 -1.89 -15.42 -4.19
N ALA A 326 -1.77 -14.27 -3.52
CA ALA A 326 -1.59 -12.98 -4.16
C ALA A 326 -0.24 -12.87 -4.91
N GLU A 327 0.86 -13.36 -4.33
CA GLU A 327 2.17 -13.41 -4.99
C GLU A 327 2.12 -14.29 -6.25
N ARG A 328 1.52 -15.48 -6.18
CA ARG A 328 1.33 -16.35 -7.35
C ARG A 328 0.43 -15.76 -8.43
N ALA A 329 -0.45 -14.82 -8.08
CA ALA A 329 -1.23 -14.04 -9.04
C ALA A 329 -0.41 -12.94 -9.72
N GLY A 330 0.87 -12.80 -9.39
CA GLY A 330 1.80 -11.82 -9.96
C GLY A 330 1.69 -10.44 -9.31
N ILE A 331 1.12 -10.35 -8.10
CA ILE A 331 0.96 -9.09 -7.37
C ILE A 331 2.21 -8.87 -6.50
N LEU A 332 2.79 -7.68 -6.56
CA LEU A 332 3.88 -7.30 -5.67
C LEU A 332 3.31 -6.94 -4.28
N LEU A 333 3.89 -7.48 -3.22
CA LEU A 333 3.44 -7.26 -1.85
C LEU A 333 4.48 -6.45 -1.09
N VAL A 334 4.09 -5.33 -0.49
CA VAL A 334 5.00 -4.44 0.26
C VAL A 334 4.38 -4.15 1.62
N ALA A 335 5.13 -4.35 2.70
CA ALA A 335 4.62 -4.15 4.06
C ALA A 335 5.62 -3.50 5.03
N ALA A 336 5.08 -2.85 6.06
CA ALA A 336 5.85 -2.15 7.08
C ALA A 336 6.55 -3.14 8.01
N ALA A 337 7.83 -2.91 8.31
CA ALA A 337 8.57 -3.76 9.24
C ALA A 337 8.06 -3.63 10.69
N GLY A 338 7.52 -2.48 11.06
CA GLY A 338 6.98 -2.15 12.38
C GLY A 338 7.81 -1.12 13.17
N ASN A 339 7.24 -0.53 14.23
CA ASN A 339 7.81 0.64 14.91
C ASN A 339 8.10 0.43 16.42
N LYS A 340 8.53 -0.75 16.86
CA LYS A 340 8.84 -1.05 18.27
C LYS A 340 10.33 -1.26 18.55
N GLY A 341 11.20 -1.06 17.57
CA GLY A 341 12.63 -1.37 17.66
C GLY A 341 12.88 -2.87 17.93
N SER A 342 11.96 -3.73 17.47
CA SER A 342 11.92 -5.16 17.75
C SER A 342 11.94 -5.98 16.46
N GLN A 343 11.46 -7.23 16.53
CA GLN A 343 11.34 -8.13 15.37
C GLN A 343 10.32 -7.63 14.34
N VAL A 344 10.56 -7.94 13.06
CA VAL A 344 9.67 -7.61 11.94
C VAL A 344 8.27 -8.20 12.17
N LEU A 345 7.22 -7.43 11.87
CA LEU A 345 5.81 -7.85 11.98
C LEU A 345 5.37 -8.68 10.77
N PHE A 346 4.29 -9.46 10.92
CA PHE A 346 3.59 -10.08 9.79
C PHE A 346 2.58 -9.08 9.19
N PRO A 347 2.37 -9.05 7.86
CA PRO A 347 2.90 -9.97 6.86
C PRO A 347 4.31 -9.63 6.34
N ALA A 348 4.94 -8.54 6.77
CA ALA A 348 6.28 -8.15 6.29
C ALA A 348 7.34 -9.24 6.50
N ALA A 349 7.25 -10.01 7.59
CA ALA A 349 8.17 -11.11 7.88
C ALA A 349 8.01 -12.33 6.92
N TYR A 350 6.97 -12.38 6.07
CA TYR A 350 6.84 -13.46 5.09
C TYR A 350 7.79 -13.26 3.90
N PRO A 351 8.50 -14.31 3.43
CA PRO A 351 9.44 -14.19 2.30
C PRO A 351 8.83 -13.66 1.00
N GLU A 352 7.51 -13.84 0.81
CA GLU A 352 6.78 -13.37 -0.36
C GLU A 352 6.55 -11.84 -0.34
N VAL A 353 6.82 -11.16 0.78
CA VAL A 353 6.53 -9.73 1.01
C VAL A 353 7.84 -8.94 1.13
N ILE A 354 7.87 -7.76 0.51
CA ILE A 354 8.97 -6.80 0.70
C ILE A 354 8.77 -6.11 2.06
N ALA A 355 9.61 -6.45 3.04
CA ALA A 355 9.63 -5.78 4.34
C ALA A 355 10.40 -4.45 4.27
N VAL A 356 9.74 -3.36 4.65
CA VAL A 356 10.30 -2.02 4.56
C VAL A 356 10.61 -1.44 5.94
N ALA A 357 11.89 -1.20 6.20
CA ALA A 357 12.39 -0.46 7.37
C ALA A 357 12.40 1.06 7.13
N ALA A 358 12.61 1.82 8.20
CA ALA A 358 12.62 3.29 8.17
C ALA A 358 14.01 3.88 8.42
N SER A 359 14.40 4.87 7.61
CA SER A 359 15.59 5.70 7.81
C SER A 359 15.23 7.15 8.12
N ASP A 360 16.17 7.86 8.75
CA ASP A 360 16.09 9.31 8.95
C ASP A 360 16.75 10.09 7.80
N LYS A 361 16.68 11.43 7.88
CA LYS A 361 17.29 12.35 6.90
C LYS A 361 18.82 12.32 6.82
N ASN A 362 19.47 11.66 7.78
CA ASN A 362 20.92 11.49 7.85
C ASN A 362 21.33 10.06 7.43
N ASP A 363 20.41 9.33 6.78
CA ASP A 363 20.59 7.94 6.36
C ASP A 363 20.92 6.99 7.53
N GLN A 364 20.45 7.32 8.74
CA GLN A 364 20.54 6.44 9.90
C GLN A 364 19.26 5.61 10.04
N HIS A 365 19.39 4.41 10.60
CA HIS A 365 18.24 3.59 11.00
C HIS A 365 17.37 4.36 11.99
N ALA A 366 16.08 4.48 11.72
CA ALA A 366 15.17 5.15 12.62
C ALA A 366 15.05 4.37 13.94
N TRP A 367 15.13 5.07 15.08
CA TRP A 367 15.20 4.44 16.40
C TRP A 367 14.03 3.51 16.74
N PHE A 368 12.85 3.76 16.15
CA PHE A 368 11.66 2.93 16.33
C PHE A 368 11.58 1.78 15.34
N SER A 369 12.32 1.81 14.23
CA SER A 369 12.13 0.83 13.16
C SER A 369 12.53 -0.55 13.64
N ASN A 370 11.63 -1.51 13.46
CA ASN A 370 11.91 -2.91 13.66
C ASN A 370 13.04 -3.35 12.72
N MET A 371 13.75 -4.39 13.15
CA MET A 371 14.91 -4.94 12.48
C MET A 371 14.92 -6.46 12.59
N GLY A 372 15.47 -7.11 11.58
CA GLY A 372 15.51 -8.56 11.48
C GLY A 372 16.06 -9.01 10.13
N PRO A 373 16.44 -10.28 9.98
CA PRO A 373 16.89 -10.82 8.69
C PRO A 373 15.82 -10.74 7.59
N GLU A 374 14.57 -10.48 7.94
CA GLU A 374 13.43 -10.34 7.03
C GLU A 374 13.39 -8.96 6.36
N VAL A 375 14.07 -7.94 6.90
CA VAL A 375 14.13 -6.60 6.28
C VAL A 375 14.75 -6.70 4.89
N GLU A 376 14.02 -6.25 3.88
CA GLU A 376 14.46 -6.32 2.48
C GLU A 376 14.96 -4.98 1.96
N LEU A 377 14.24 -3.90 2.27
CA LEU A 377 14.59 -2.54 1.86
C LEU A 377 14.39 -1.57 3.02
N THR A 378 15.05 -0.42 2.95
CA THR A 378 14.74 0.73 3.79
C THR A 378 14.28 1.91 2.94
N ALA A 379 13.51 2.81 3.54
CA ALA A 379 13.05 4.03 2.91
C ALA A 379 12.90 5.14 3.96
N PRO A 380 12.78 6.41 3.54
CA PRO A 380 12.55 7.52 4.46
C PRO A 380 11.35 7.26 5.38
N GLY A 381 11.48 7.51 6.68
CA GLY A 381 10.42 7.22 7.65
C GLY A 381 10.31 8.20 8.82
N THR A 382 11.10 9.26 8.87
CA THR A 382 11.04 10.27 9.94
C THR A 382 10.83 11.69 9.42
N ASP A 383 10.16 12.55 10.19
CA ASP A 383 9.93 13.97 9.86
C ASP A 383 9.41 14.16 8.42
N LEU A 384 8.48 13.29 7.99
CA LEU A 384 7.92 13.31 6.65
C LEU A 384 6.70 14.23 6.61
N LEU A 385 6.60 15.06 5.58
CA LEU A 385 5.40 15.83 5.31
C LEU A 385 4.52 15.07 4.31
N SER A 386 3.24 14.88 4.63
CA SER A 386 2.26 14.21 3.77
C SER A 386 0.88 14.86 3.83
N THR A 387 -0.06 14.38 3.02
CA THR A 387 -1.48 14.76 3.02
C THR A 387 -2.17 14.29 4.31
N GLY A 388 -3.15 15.05 4.77
CA GLY A 388 -3.95 14.76 5.97
C GLY A 388 -5.42 15.06 5.75
N LEU A 389 -6.26 14.70 6.70
CA LEU A 389 -7.71 14.82 6.56
C LEU A 389 -8.16 16.26 6.26
N LYS A 390 -9.30 16.38 5.56
CA LYS A 390 -10.00 17.64 5.26
C LYS A 390 -9.12 18.57 4.41
N GLY A 391 -8.40 17.99 3.45
CA GLY A 391 -7.51 18.73 2.54
C GLY A 391 -6.31 19.39 3.21
N GLN A 392 -5.93 18.94 4.41
CA GLN A 392 -4.79 19.47 5.16
C GLN A 392 -3.51 18.65 4.90
N TYR A 393 -2.42 19.03 5.55
CA TYR A 393 -1.16 18.28 5.54
C TYR A 393 -0.74 17.96 6.97
N GLN A 394 0.07 16.92 7.13
CA GLN A 394 0.51 16.42 8.42
C GLN A 394 1.98 16.00 8.39
N SER A 395 2.64 16.10 9.55
CA SER A 395 3.96 15.51 9.78
C SER A 395 3.79 14.09 10.30
N VAL A 396 4.50 13.14 9.71
CA VAL A 396 4.34 11.71 9.96
C VAL A 396 5.68 11.02 10.16
N ASN A 397 5.67 9.97 10.98
CA ASN A 397 6.80 9.12 11.32
C ASN A 397 6.33 7.67 11.38
N GLY A 398 7.12 6.74 10.86
CA GLY A 398 6.82 5.31 10.92
C GLY A 398 7.27 4.55 9.67
N THR A 399 7.50 3.25 9.84
CA THR A 399 7.73 2.31 8.71
C THR A 399 6.53 2.27 7.77
N SER A 400 5.32 2.54 8.27
CA SER A 400 4.11 2.77 7.46
C SER A 400 4.28 3.86 6.41
N PHE A 401 5.08 4.88 6.68
CA PHE A 401 5.35 5.98 5.75
C PHE A 401 6.60 5.72 4.89
N SER A 402 7.37 4.68 5.20
CA SER A 402 8.45 4.17 4.35
C SER A 402 7.92 3.24 3.25
N VAL A 403 6.93 2.40 3.56
CA VAL A 403 6.22 1.54 2.58
C VAL A 403 5.75 2.26 1.31
N PRO A 404 5.06 3.43 1.36
CA PRO A 404 4.59 4.11 0.15
C PRO A 404 5.72 4.64 -0.73
N HIS A 405 6.93 4.86 -0.18
CA HIS A 405 8.08 5.19 -1.01
C HIS A 405 8.48 4.01 -1.89
N VAL A 406 8.65 2.81 -1.31
CA VAL A 406 9.01 1.59 -2.05
C VAL A 406 7.90 1.21 -3.04
N THR A 407 6.63 1.28 -2.59
CA THR A 407 5.44 1.05 -3.42
C THR A 407 5.41 2.01 -4.62
N GLY A 408 5.73 3.29 -4.40
CA GLY A 408 5.79 4.28 -5.47
C GLY A 408 6.90 3.97 -6.49
N VAL A 409 8.11 3.62 -6.04
CA VAL A 409 9.20 3.24 -6.96
C VAL A 409 8.85 1.99 -7.76
N ALA A 410 8.20 1.01 -7.14
CA ALA A 410 7.66 -0.15 -7.84
C ALA A 410 6.62 0.25 -8.91
N ALA A 411 5.72 1.20 -8.61
CA ALA A 411 4.75 1.69 -9.59
C ALA A 411 5.42 2.44 -10.76
N LEU A 412 6.48 3.22 -10.49
CA LEU A 412 7.32 3.81 -11.54
C LEU A 412 7.97 2.73 -12.42
N LEU A 413 8.50 1.66 -11.82
CA LEU A 413 9.05 0.51 -12.56
C LEU A 413 8.00 -0.16 -13.45
N PHE A 414 6.81 -0.44 -12.93
CA PHE A 414 5.74 -1.03 -13.74
C PHE A 414 5.33 -0.11 -14.91
N SER A 415 5.15 1.20 -14.66
CA SER A 415 4.79 2.16 -15.71
C SER A 415 5.91 2.39 -16.74
N SER A 416 7.16 2.04 -16.41
CA SER A 416 8.28 2.06 -17.36
C SER A 416 8.26 0.90 -18.36
N GLY A 417 7.37 -0.09 -18.17
CA GLY A 417 7.20 -1.25 -19.06
C GLY A 417 7.65 -2.59 -18.47
N VAL A 418 8.17 -2.61 -17.24
CA VAL A 418 8.40 -3.88 -16.52
C VAL A 418 7.03 -4.46 -16.15
N SER A 419 6.75 -5.73 -16.47
CA SER A 419 5.43 -6.34 -16.25
C SER A 419 5.41 -7.44 -15.19
N ASP A 420 6.57 -8.04 -14.90
CA ASP A 420 6.74 -9.12 -13.93
C ASP A 420 7.10 -8.56 -12.55
N SER A 421 6.32 -8.91 -11.52
CA SER A 421 6.54 -8.44 -10.15
C SER A 421 7.89 -8.91 -9.59
N GLN A 422 8.35 -10.10 -9.97
CA GLN A 422 9.64 -10.63 -9.51
C GLN A 422 10.84 -9.90 -10.13
N GLU A 423 10.71 -9.43 -11.37
CA GLU A 423 11.68 -8.51 -11.98
C GLU A 423 11.65 -7.13 -11.31
N VAL A 424 10.48 -6.61 -10.97
CA VAL A 424 10.37 -5.35 -10.20
C VAL A 424 11.09 -5.47 -8.86
N ARG A 425 10.78 -6.51 -8.06
CA ARG A 425 11.42 -6.78 -6.76
C ARG A 425 12.94 -6.86 -6.89
N ARG A 426 13.44 -7.69 -7.81
CA ARG A 426 14.88 -7.84 -8.08
C ARG A 426 15.55 -6.52 -8.47
N ARG A 427 14.90 -5.66 -9.25
CA ARG A 427 15.47 -4.34 -9.60
C ARG A 427 15.53 -3.42 -8.40
N LEU A 428 14.51 -3.40 -7.54
CA LEU A 428 14.55 -2.64 -6.30
C LEU A 428 15.76 -3.08 -5.46
N ASP A 429 15.95 -4.38 -5.26
CA ASP A 429 17.06 -4.94 -4.47
C ASP A 429 18.42 -4.59 -5.07
N GLN A 430 18.62 -4.83 -6.37
CA GLN A 430 19.91 -4.66 -7.03
C GLN A 430 20.36 -3.20 -7.17
N THR A 431 19.42 -2.27 -7.09
CA THR A 431 19.69 -0.84 -7.28
C THR A 431 19.59 -0.03 -6.00
N ALA A 432 19.21 -0.67 -4.90
CA ALA A 432 19.18 -0.06 -3.58
C ALA A 432 20.56 0.53 -3.21
N GLU A 433 20.54 1.68 -2.57
CA GLU A 433 21.73 2.38 -2.09
C GLU A 433 22.11 1.84 -0.71
N ASP A 434 23.27 1.18 -0.62
CA ASP A 434 23.82 0.73 0.67
C ASP A 434 24.17 1.94 1.56
N LEU A 435 23.48 2.05 2.69
CA LEU A 435 23.67 3.10 3.70
C LEU A 435 24.83 2.81 4.67
N GLY A 436 25.50 1.65 4.54
CA GLY A 436 26.53 1.20 5.46
C GLY A 436 26.00 0.70 6.81
N LEU A 437 24.70 0.37 6.88
CA LEU A 437 24.03 -0.16 8.06
C LEU A 437 24.08 -1.70 8.09
N ALA A 438 23.71 -2.29 9.22
CA ALA A 438 23.56 -3.75 9.30
C ALA A 438 22.45 -4.23 8.34
N MET A 439 22.63 -5.38 7.70
CA MET A 439 21.60 -5.99 6.83
C MET A 439 20.25 -6.11 7.54
N THR A 440 20.24 -6.37 8.85
CA THR A 440 19.00 -6.47 9.63
C THR A 440 18.24 -5.15 9.76
N ALA A 441 18.88 -4.01 9.48
CA ALA A 441 18.33 -2.67 9.58
C ALA A 441 17.99 -2.05 8.21
N GLN A 442 18.69 -2.46 7.14
CA GLN A 442 18.51 -1.86 5.81
C GLN A 442 18.15 -2.86 4.70
N GLY A 443 18.29 -4.16 4.92
CA GLY A 443 18.21 -5.16 3.86
C GLY A 443 19.24 -4.88 2.76
N TYR A 444 18.80 -4.83 1.50
CA TYR A 444 19.63 -4.45 0.37
C TYR A 444 20.03 -2.97 0.35
N GLY A 445 19.34 -2.12 1.12
CA GLY A 445 19.64 -0.70 1.23
C GLY A 445 18.42 0.18 0.99
N LEU A 446 18.69 1.47 0.81
CA LEU A 446 17.66 2.48 0.56
C LEU A 446 17.15 2.40 -0.88
N VAL A 447 15.84 2.36 -1.07
CA VAL A 447 15.24 2.34 -2.41
C VAL A 447 15.63 3.58 -3.24
N ASP A 448 16.03 3.36 -4.50
CA ASP A 448 16.53 4.40 -5.42
C ASP A 448 15.75 4.36 -6.76
N ALA A 449 14.86 5.31 -6.96
CA ALA A 449 14.03 5.38 -8.17
C ALA A 449 14.85 5.65 -9.44
N GLU A 450 15.90 6.49 -9.36
CA GLU A 450 16.70 6.83 -10.53
C GLU A 450 17.43 5.58 -11.04
N ARG A 451 18.08 4.84 -10.14
CA ARG A 451 18.83 3.64 -10.52
C ARG A 451 17.89 2.53 -10.98
N ALA A 452 16.80 2.29 -10.25
CA ALA A 452 15.84 1.25 -10.56
C ALA A 452 15.18 1.46 -11.93
N VAL A 453 14.68 2.67 -12.19
CA VAL A 453 13.84 2.96 -13.35
C VAL A 453 14.67 3.33 -14.60
N LEU A 454 15.76 4.09 -14.43
CA LEU A 454 16.56 4.60 -15.54
C LEU A 454 17.81 3.77 -15.83
N GLY A 455 18.14 2.79 -14.99
CA GLY A 455 19.29 1.88 -15.19
C GLY A 455 20.66 2.59 -15.13
N ARG A 456 20.75 3.74 -14.45
CA ARG A 456 22.00 4.48 -14.27
C ARG A 456 22.74 3.90 -13.06
N GLN A 457 24.00 3.48 -13.22
CA GLN A 457 24.85 2.97 -12.14
C GLN A 457 25.50 4.10 -11.35
#